data_AF-A0A2E7JSY9-F1
#
_entry.id   AF-A0A2E7JSY9-F1
#
_cell.length_a   1.000
_cell.length_b   1.000
_cell.length_c   1.000
_cell.angle_alpha   90.00
_cell.angle_beta   90.00
_cell.angle_gamma   90.00
#
_symmetry.space_group_name_H-M   'P 1'
#
loop_
_entity.id
_entity.type
_entity.pdbx_description
1 polymer ?
#
loop_
_entity_poly.entity_id
_entity_poly.type
_entity_poly.pdbx_seq_one_letter_code
_entity_poly.pdbx_strand_id
1 'polypeptide(L)'
;MARTVARGRGGRGDGAMNGLEEQIDALGIRPGTALFVHSSLKAVGHGVRAEALIEGLRAAVGAEGTLLFPTFTDRQEGYFDPAQTPSTMGVVAEVFRQMPNTLRSRHPRHPVAAQGPAAQALLKGHEETVGPCGADTPFERHARSGGQVLLIGVDLDTLTLLHTAEALLDLPYLNQIEGRYLGTDGLIRTSTMRQAPGGHRGGVRGFEKLLKNRGLIRYGRIGRARTMLLDAGPALDAVVEILTADPAAALCRGECCPDCVDFKGKIRAQQLASLGAEIAVVLPQMPDDPEMFAEMLARFGCPARFTTIDALPIVRLAEGETPPAPPEDGQDWILQPAPADLVCIETVPEGYAGLAYAPLEAARAGLQPFYGVLYKGRCRDLITDIFAADGIAGLGGFSASSLGYLDDLLPDSNVALGEGQAQLREIVSALRMRSFAGRYHLVVPDGNPYAETLRLLREFWNLLPPSTHN
;
A
#
# COMPACT_ATOMS: atom_id res chain seq x y z
N MET A 1 31.97 -68.47 -4.56
CA MET A 1 31.92 -67.97 -5.96
C MET A 1 30.55 -67.37 -6.20
N ALA A 2 30.52 -66.10 -6.56
CA ALA A 2 29.32 -65.31 -6.79
C ALA A 2 28.66 -65.63 -8.15
N ARG A 3 27.32 -65.48 -8.24
CA ARG A 3 26.61 -64.90 -9.39
C ARG A 3 25.11 -64.71 -9.12
N THR A 4 24.76 -63.44 -8.88
CA THR A 4 23.67 -62.64 -9.43
C THR A 4 22.45 -63.34 -10.05
N VAL A 5 21.25 -63.04 -9.53
CA VAL A 5 20.02 -62.97 -10.34
C VAL A 5 19.20 -61.71 -9.98
N ALA A 6 19.16 -60.80 -10.95
CA ALA A 6 18.19 -59.77 -11.32
C ALA A 6 17.29 -59.10 -10.26
N ARG A 7 17.53 -57.79 -10.07
CA ARG A 7 16.54 -56.80 -9.61
C ARG A 7 15.45 -56.62 -10.66
N GLY A 8 14.24 -57.09 -10.37
CA GLY A 8 13.01 -56.69 -11.07
C GLY A 8 12.58 -55.29 -10.64
N ARG A 9 12.32 -54.43 -11.63
CA ARG A 9 11.83 -53.05 -11.47
C ARG A 9 10.46 -53.04 -10.79
N GLY A 10 10.42 -52.71 -9.49
CA GLY A 10 9.20 -52.32 -8.78
C GLY A 10 8.86 -50.85 -9.05
N GLY A 11 7.61 -50.60 -9.43
CA GLY A 11 7.11 -49.31 -9.90
C GLY A 11 7.22 -48.17 -8.88
N ARG A 12 7.44 -46.96 -9.41
CA ARG A 12 7.26 -45.69 -8.72
C ARG A 12 5.75 -45.49 -8.53
N GLY A 13 5.20 -45.76 -7.35
CA GLY A 13 3.74 -45.64 -7.15
C GLY A 13 3.24 -45.48 -5.70
N ASP A 14 3.81 -46.18 -4.72
CA ASP A 14 3.11 -46.35 -3.41
C ASP A 14 3.59 -45.48 -2.24
N GLY A 15 4.59 -44.62 -2.42
CA GLY A 15 5.18 -43.85 -1.30
C GLY A 15 4.47 -42.55 -0.92
N ALA A 16 3.34 -42.19 -1.54
CA ALA A 16 2.73 -40.86 -1.38
C ALA A 16 1.47 -40.81 -0.50
N MET A 17 0.84 -41.95 -0.21
CA MET A 17 -0.44 -42.01 0.54
C MET A 17 -0.27 -42.34 2.04
N ASN A 18 0.82 -43.04 2.42
CA ASN A 18 1.07 -43.37 3.83
C ASN A 18 1.77 -42.19 4.52
N GLY A 19 1.08 -41.53 5.45
CA GLY A 19 1.66 -40.50 6.32
C GLY A 19 1.05 -39.09 6.20
N LEU A 20 -0.05 -38.90 5.46
CA LEU A 20 -0.74 -37.60 5.40
C LEU A 20 -1.27 -37.18 6.78
N GLU A 21 -1.88 -38.12 7.50
CA GLU A 21 -2.41 -37.91 8.86
C GLU A 21 -1.29 -37.57 9.84
N GLU A 22 -0.22 -38.39 9.88
CA GLU A 22 0.96 -38.12 10.73
C GLU A 22 1.59 -36.75 10.44
N GLN A 23 1.63 -36.34 9.18
CA GLN A 23 2.12 -35.03 8.77
C GLN A 23 1.24 -33.90 9.26
N ILE A 24 -0.08 -34.06 9.18
CA ILE A 24 -1.06 -33.08 9.66
C ILE A 24 -1.00 -32.98 11.19
N ASP A 25 -0.93 -34.11 11.90
CA ASP A 25 -0.83 -34.16 13.36
C ASP A 25 0.44 -33.46 13.85
N ALA A 26 1.54 -33.60 13.12
CA ALA A 26 2.81 -32.94 13.43
C ALA A 26 2.80 -31.41 13.22
N LEU A 27 1.77 -30.82 12.60
CA LEU A 27 1.72 -29.37 12.35
C LEU A 27 1.43 -28.54 13.60
N GLY A 28 0.88 -29.15 14.66
CA GLY A 28 0.45 -28.45 15.86
C GLY A 28 -0.91 -27.76 15.72
N ILE A 29 -1.81 -28.32 14.91
CA ILE A 29 -3.23 -27.95 14.87
C ILE A 29 -3.83 -28.28 16.24
N ARG A 30 -4.54 -27.33 16.86
CA ARG A 30 -5.18 -27.51 18.16
C ARG A 30 -6.59 -28.08 17.98
N PRO A 31 -6.89 -29.27 18.52
CA PRO A 31 -8.25 -29.80 18.54
C PRO A 31 -9.23 -28.84 19.21
N GLY A 32 -10.47 -28.80 18.72
CA GLY A 32 -11.53 -27.92 19.22
C GLY A 32 -11.43 -26.46 18.75
N THR A 33 -10.37 -26.07 18.02
CA THR A 33 -10.23 -24.70 17.51
C THR A 33 -10.82 -24.53 16.11
N ALA A 34 -11.01 -23.28 15.71
CA ALA A 34 -11.36 -22.93 14.34
C ALA A 34 -10.09 -22.83 13.46
N LEU A 35 -10.00 -23.63 12.41
CA LEU A 35 -8.87 -23.65 11.47
C LEU A 35 -9.28 -23.06 10.12
N PHE A 36 -8.67 -21.95 9.74
CA PHE A 36 -8.85 -21.31 8.44
C PHE A 36 -7.75 -21.75 7.48
N VAL A 37 -8.10 -22.30 6.33
CA VAL A 37 -7.15 -22.99 5.45
C VAL A 37 -7.05 -22.31 4.09
N HIS A 38 -5.83 -21.91 3.73
CA HIS A 38 -5.46 -21.56 2.35
C HIS A 38 -4.60 -22.69 1.79
N SER A 39 -4.89 -23.16 0.57
CA SER A 39 -4.20 -24.34 0.05
C SER A 39 -4.00 -24.36 -1.45
N SER A 40 -2.91 -25.00 -1.87
CA SER A 40 -2.62 -25.38 -3.25
C SER A 40 -2.43 -26.89 -3.32
N LEU A 41 -3.46 -27.62 -3.77
CA LEU A 41 -3.38 -29.09 -3.91
C LEU A 41 -2.24 -29.51 -4.85
N LYS A 42 -1.97 -28.70 -5.88
CA LYS A 42 -0.84 -28.90 -6.80
C LYS A 42 0.50 -28.94 -6.07
N ALA A 43 0.69 -28.12 -5.04
CA ALA A 43 1.93 -28.08 -4.26
C ALA A 43 2.09 -29.28 -3.33
N VAL A 44 0.98 -29.88 -2.87
CA VAL A 44 1.00 -31.10 -2.04
C VAL A 44 1.55 -32.29 -2.82
N GLY A 45 1.25 -32.37 -4.13
CA GLY A 45 1.79 -33.38 -5.04
C GLY A 45 0.71 -34.20 -5.72
N HIS A 46 1.13 -35.06 -6.65
CA HIS A 46 0.21 -35.93 -7.39
C HIS A 46 -0.30 -37.07 -6.49
N GLY A 47 -1.59 -37.42 -6.64
CA GLY A 47 -2.21 -38.56 -5.97
C GLY A 47 -3.01 -38.22 -4.71
N VAL A 48 -2.87 -37.01 -4.15
CA VAL A 48 -3.69 -36.56 -3.01
C VAL A 48 -5.00 -35.98 -3.52
N ARG A 49 -6.12 -36.55 -3.08
CA ARG A 49 -7.46 -36.03 -3.34
C ARG A 49 -7.79 -34.86 -2.41
N ALA A 50 -8.58 -33.91 -2.88
CA ALA A 50 -9.01 -32.77 -2.05
C ALA A 50 -9.78 -33.25 -0.81
N GLU A 51 -10.64 -34.25 -0.97
CA GLU A 51 -11.43 -34.86 0.09
C GLU A 51 -10.54 -35.49 1.16
N ALA A 52 -9.51 -36.24 0.77
CA ALA A 52 -8.57 -36.86 1.71
C ALA A 52 -7.82 -35.80 2.55
N LEU A 53 -7.45 -34.67 1.93
CA LEU A 53 -6.85 -33.55 2.67
C LEU A 53 -7.85 -32.92 3.64
N ILE A 54 -9.10 -32.71 3.22
CA ILE A 54 -10.16 -32.15 4.07
C ILE A 54 -10.47 -33.09 5.25
N GLU A 55 -10.54 -34.40 5.00
CA GLU A 55 -10.77 -35.44 6.01
C GLU A 55 -9.65 -35.45 7.06
N GLY A 56 -8.39 -35.41 6.64
CA GLY A 56 -7.25 -35.33 7.57
C GLY A 56 -7.28 -34.04 8.41
N LEU A 57 -7.57 -32.89 7.79
CA LEU A 57 -7.72 -31.63 8.52
C LEU A 57 -8.91 -31.66 9.49
N ARG A 58 -10.01 -32.31 9.10
CA ARG A 58 -11.21 -32.50 9.94
C ARG A 58 -10.89 -33.36 11.16
N ALA A 59 -10.14 -34.45 10.97
CA ALA A 59 -9.68 -35.30 12.06
C ALA A 59 -8.80 -34.51 13.03
N ALA A 60 -7.87 -33.70 12.52
CA ALA A 60 -6.95 -32.91 13.33
C ALA A 60 -7.64 -31.83 14.19
N VAL A 61 -8.68 -31.17 13.67
CA VAL A 61 -9.47 -30.22 14.48
C VAL A 61 -10.48 -30.91 15.40
N GLY A 62 -10.85 -32.16 15.12
CA GLY A 62 -11.81 -32.92 15.91
C GLY A 62 -13.27 -32.46 15.78
N ALA A 63 -14.17 -33.16 16.47
CA ALA A 63 -15.62 -32.91 16.41
C ALA A 63 -16.04 -31.53 16.96
N GLU A 64 -15.32 -31.03 17.96
CA GLU A 64 -15.55 -29.70 18.55
C GLU A 64 -14.92 -28.57 17.72
N GLY A 65 -14.08 -28.92 16.74
CA GLY A 65 -13.37 -27.97 15.90
C GLY A 65 -14.20 -27.49 14.70
N THR A 66 -13.80 -26.36 14.12
CA THR A 66 -14.45 -25.79 12.93
C THR A 66 -13.44 -25.58 11.81
N LEU A 67 -13.70 -26.11 10.63
CA LEU A 67 -12.89 -25.82 9.43
C LEU A 67 -13.50 -24.66 8.66
N LEU A 68 -12.65 -23.76 8.18
CA LEU A 68 -13.00 -22.64 7.33
C LEU A 68 -12.12 -22.58 6.09
N PHE A 69 -12.71 -22.21 4.96
CA PHE A 69 -12.00 -21.96 3.71
C PHE A 69 -12.48 -20.64 3.10
N PRO A 70 -11.57 -19.84 2.52
CA PRO A 70 -11.99 -18.72 1.68
C PRO A 70 -12.66 -19.31 0.45
N THR A 71 -13.80 -18.76 0.05
CA THR A 71 -14.53 -19.23 -1.14
C THR A 71 -14.83 -18.10 -2.11
N PHE A 72 -13.90 -17.16 -2.27
CA PHE A 72 -14.09 -15.93 -3.04
C PHE A 72 -14.53 -16.22 -4.47
N THR A 73 -15.15 -15.22 -5.08
CA THR A 73 -15.67 -15.27 -6.44
C THR A 73 -15.24 -14.02 -7.20
N ASP A 74 -14.73 -14.22 -8.41
CA ASP A 74 -14.34 -13.19 -9.38
C ASP A 74 -15.23 -13.19 -10.63
N ARG A 75 -16.17 -14.15 -10.73
CA ARG A 75 -17.06 -14.36 -11.87
C ARG A 75 -18.49 -14.44 -11.37
N GLN A 76 -19.21 -13.33 -11.48
CA GLN A 76 -20.63 -13.26 -11.14
C GLN A 76 -21.41 -12.73 -12.34
N GLU A 77 -22.20 -13.60 -12.96
CA GLU A 77 -23.21 -13.22 -13.93
C GLU A 77 -24.46 -12.76 -13.16
N GLY A 78 -24.42 -11.53 -12.65
CA GLY A 78 -25.59 -10.86 -12.04
C GLY A 78 -25.61 -10.80 -10.52
N TYR A 79 -25.52 -11.94 -9.81
CA TYR A 79 -25.53 -11.98 -8.33
C TYR A 79 -24.82 -13.21 -7.76
N PHE A 80 -24.40 -13.11 -6.49
CA PHE A 80 -23.84 -14.20 -5.70
C PHE A 80 -24.94 -15.07 -5.07
N ASP A 81 -24.96 -16.35 -5.40
CA ASP A 81 -25.73 -17.37 -4.71
C ASP A 81 -24.77 -18.25 -3.87
N PRO A 82 -24.88 -18.26 -2.53
CA PRO A 82 -24.05 -19.08 -1.67
C PRO A 82 -24.02 -20.57 -2.08
N ALA A 83 -25.13 -21.11 -2.58
CA ALA A 83 -25.27 -22.51 -2.97
C ALA A 83 -24.71 -22.79 -4.38
N GLN A 84 -24.94 -21.89 -5.34
CA GLN A 84 -24.65 -22.17 -6.75
C GLN A 84 -23.34 -21.55 -7.25
N THR A 85 -22.96 -20.35 -6.78
CA THR A 85 -21.79 -19.64 -7.32
C THR A 85 -20.49 -20.38 -6.97
N PRO A 86 -19.70 -20.84 -7.95
CA PRO A 86 -18.44 -21.53 -7.69
C PRO A 86 -17.42 -20.64 -6.96
N SER A 87 -16.48 -21.26 -6.25
CA SER A 87 -15.31 -20.58 -5.71
C SER A 87 -14.15 -20.53 -6.71
N THR A 88 -13.34 -19.47 -6.63
CA THR A 88 -12.06 -19.36 -7.35
C THR A 88 -10.83 -19.59 -6.48
N MET A 89 -11.00 -20.02 -5.23
CA MET A 89 -9.93 -20.19 -4.24
C MET A 89 -9.25 -21.57 -4.27
N GLY A 90 -9.31 -22.24 -5.42
CA GLY A 90 -8.71 -23.55 -5.66
C GLY A 90 -9.65 -24.73 -5.36
N VAL A 91 -9.25 -25.91 -5.85
CA VAL A 91 -10.09 -27.12 -5.86
C VAL A 91 -10.49 -27.60 -4.46
N VAL A 92 -9.63 -27.43 -3.44
CA VAL A 92 -9.93 -27.88 -2.07
C VAL A 92 -11.05 -27.04 -1.47
N ALA A 93 -11.01 -25.72 -1.64
CA ALA A 93 -12.06 -24.83 -1.17
C ALA A 93 -13.39 -25.09 -1.87
N GLU A 94 -13.37 -25.37 -3.18
CA GLU A 94 -14.58 -25.68 -3.95
C GLU A 94 -15.18 -27.04 -3.56
N VAL A 95 -14.36 -28.07 -3.37
CA VAL A 95 -14.83 -29.38 -2.88
C VAL A 95 -15.43 -29.24 -1.48
N PHE A 96 -14.74 -28.53 -0.57
CA PHE A 96 -15.23 -28.29 0.79
C PHE A 96 -16.60 -27.56 0.79
N ARG A 97 -16.75 -26.54 -0.06
CA ARG A 97 -17.99 -25.78 -0.23
C ARG A 97 -19.17 -26.69 -0.59
N GLN A 98 -18.94 -27.70 -1.42
CA GLN A 98 -19.99 -28.61 -1.92
C GLN A 98 -20.28 -29.78 -0.96
N MET A 99 -19.49 -29.96 0.11
CA MET A 99 -19.72 -31.04 1.06
C MET A 99 -21.02 -30.83 1.85
N PRO A 100 -21.71 -31.93 2.22
CA PRO A 100 -22.90 -31.85 3.07
C PRO A 100 -22.65 -31.12 4.38
N ASN A 101 -23.62 -30.32 4.82
CA ASN A 101 -23.56 -29.55 6.07
C ASN A 101 -22.46 -28.47 6.11
N THR A 102 -21.88 -28.08 4.96
CA THR A 102 -21.02 -26.91 4.88
C THR A 102 -21.87 -25.65 4.73
N LEU A 103 -21.68 -24.69 5.64
CA LEU A 103 -22.29 -23.37 5.56
C LEU A 103 -21.41 -22.44 4.73
N ARG A 104 -22.01 -21.43 4.10
CA ARG A 104 -21.29 -20.37 3.39
C ARG A 104 -21.91 -19.02 3.68
N SER A 105 -21.10 -18.03 4.04
CA SER A 105 -21.59 -16.66 4.27
C SER A 105 -22.10 -16.01 2.98
N ARG A 106 -23.00 -15.03 3.06
CA ARG A 106 -23.61 -14.41 1.87
C ARG A 106 -22.90 -13.18 1.32
N HIS A 107 -21.71 -12.87 1.80
CA HIS A 107 -20.97 -11.72 1.30
C HIS A 107 -20.72 -11.85 -0.22
N PRO A 108 -21.08 -10.85 -1.05
CA PRO A 108 -21.06 -10.98 -2.50
C PRO A 108 -19.70 -11.38 -3.09
N ARG A 109 -18.59 -10.79 -2.61
CA ARG A 109 -17.24 -11.04 -3.18
C ARG A 109 -16.35 -12.00 -2.40
N HIS A 110 -16.36 -11.91 -1.06
CA HIS A 110 -15.44 -12.64 -0.18
C HIS A 110 -16.14 -13.69 0.71
N PRO A 111 -17.06 -14.53 0.20
CA PRO A 111 -17.72 -15.50 1.03
C PRO A 111 -16.73 -16.51 1.62
N VAL A 112 -17.00 -16.96 2.83
CA VAL A 112 -16.25 -17.99 3.56
C VAL A 112 -17.15 -19.20 3.72
N ALA A 113 -16.62 -20.39 3.45
CA ALA A 113 -17.27 -21.65 3.78
C ALA A 113 -16.78 -22.13 5.13
N ALA A 114 -17.67 -22.66 5.97
CA ALA A 114 -17.32 -23.22 7.27
C ALA A 114 -18.18 -24.44 7.62
N GLN A 115 -17.58 -25.37 8.35
CA GLN A 115 -18.27 -26.57 8.86
C GLN A 115 -17.68 -26.93 10.24
N GLY A 116 -18.55 -27.04 11.24
CA GLY A 116 -18.23 -27.29 12.66
C GLY A 116 -19.08 -26.42 13.60
N PRO A 117 -18.96 -26.60 14.94
CA PRO A 117 -19.82 -25.95 15.92
C PRO A 117 -19.83 -24.42 15.87
N ALA A 118 -18.71 -23.79 15.50
CA ALA A 118 -18.60 -22.32 15.44
C ALA A 118 -19.01 -21.74 14.08
N ALA A 119 -19.34 -22.56 13.08
CA ALA A 119 -19.54 -22.11 11.69
C ALA A 119 -20.63 -21.02 11.58
N GLN A 120 -21.79 -21.22 12.21
CA GLN A 120 -22.89 -20.25 12.13
C GLN A 120 -22.51 -18.91 12.76
N ALA A 121 -21.85 -18.94 13.92
CA ALA A 121 -21.44 -17.73 14.64
C ALA A 121 -20.38 -16.93 13.86
N LEU A 122 -19.38 -17.62 13.29
CA LEU A 122 -18.32 -16.99 12.52
C LEU A 122 -18.85 -16.34 11.22
N LEU A 123 -19.77 -16.99 10.53
CA LEU A 123 -20.27 -16.54 9.21
C LEU A 123 -21.39 -15.50 9.25
N LYS A 124 -22.02 -15.26 10.41
CA LYS A 124 -23.27 -14.50 10.55
C LYS A 124 -23.15 -13.06 10.03
N GLY A 125 -24.07 -12.61 9.17
CA GLY A 125 -24.19 -11.20 8.76
C GLY A 125 -22.99 -10.68 7.98
N HIS A 126 -22.22 -11.55 7.32
CA HIS A 126 -21.05 -11.12 6.53
C HIS A 126 -21.46 -10.19 5.37
N GLU A 127 -22.66 -10.35 4.82
CA GLU A 127 -23.24 -9.48 3.80
C GLU A 127 -23.61 -8.07 4.30
N GLU A 128 -23.62 -7.86 5.62
CA GLU A 128 -23.99 -6.62 6.30
C GLU A 128 -22.76 -5.84 6.81
N THR A 129 -21.55 -6.39 6.67
CA THR A 129 -20.32 -5.73 7.14
C THR A 129 -19.95 -4.55 6.25
N VAL A 130 -19.22 -3.57 6.82
CA VAL A 130 -18.77 -2.36 6.10
C VAL A 130 -17.98 -2.71 4.85
N GLY A 131 -17.15 -3.74 4.95
CA GLY A 131 -16.31 -4.24 3.88
C GLY A 131 -16.11 -5.75 3.98
N PRO A 132 -15.32 -6.32 3.05
CA PRO A 132 -15.19 -7.76 2.92
C PRO A 132 -14.31 -8.43 3.98
N CYS A 133 -13.33 -7.73 4.55
CA CYS A 133 -12.32 -8.36 5.41
C CYS A 133 -12.15 -7.71 6.79
N GLY A 134 -12.80 -6.56 7.04
CA GLY A 134 -12.61 -5.74 8.23
C GLY A 134 -13.36 -6.20 9.48
N ALA A 135 -13.79 -5.23 10.27
CA ALA A 135 -14.51 -5.47 11.53
C ALA A 135 -15.78 -6.31 11.32
N ASP A 136 -16.07 -7.19 12.27
CA ASP A 136 -17.21 -8.11 12.29
C ASP A 136 -17.27 -9.10 11.12
N THR A 137 -16.23 -9.21 10.30
CA THR A 137 -16.16 -10.23 9.25
C THR A 137 -15.77 -11.59 9.82
N PRO A 138 -16.02 -12.70 9.08
CA PRO A 138 -15.57 -14.02 9.51
C PRO A 138 -14.06 -14.12 9.75
N PHE A 139 -13.26 -13.28 9.09
CA PHE A 139 -11.80 -13.24 9.24
C PHE A 139 -11.39 -12.65 10.58
N GLU A 140 -11.96 -11.51 10.97
CA GLU A 140 -11.68 -10.92 12.28
C GLU A 140 -12.24 -11.80 13.40
N ARG A 141 -13.49 -12.25 13.30
CA ARG A 141 -14.10 -13.11 14.33
C ARG A 141 -13.32 -14.41 14.52
N HIS A 142 -12.79 -15.00 13.44
CA HIS A 142 -11.89 -16.15 13.51
C HIS A 142 -10.59 -15.83 14.23
N ALA A 143 -9.96 -14.69 13.92
CA ALA A 143 -8.76 -14.24 14.60
C ALA A 143 -8.99 -14.03 16.10
N ARG A 144 -10.14 -13.45 16.47
CA ARG A 144 -10.52 -13.15 17.85
C ARG A 144 -11.08 -14.35 18.63
N SER A 145 -11.39 -15.47 17.98
CA SER A 145 -11.86 -16.69 18.66
C SER A 145 -10.75 -17.64 19.13
N GLY A 146 -9.48 -17.24 19.00
CA GLY A 146 -8.33 -18.12 19.29
C GLY A 146 -8.05 -19.15 18.18
N GLY A 147 -8.62 -18.92 16.99
CA GLY A 147 -8.43 -19.77 15.82
C GLY A 147 -7.01 -19.80 15.28
N GLN A 148 -6.77 -20.72 14.33
CA GLN A 148 -5.50 -20.89 13.65
C GLN A 148 -5.68 -20.71 12.14
N VAL A 149 -4.64 -20.23 11.45
CA VAL A 149 -4.57 -20.18 9.99
C VAL A 149 -3.51 -21.17 9.51
N LEU A 150 -3.86 -22.03 8.57
CA LEU A 150 -2.96 -22.97 7.92
C LEU A 150 -2.80 -22.61 6.44
N LEU A 151 -1.57 -22.34 6.04
CA LEU A 151 -1.17 -22.12 4.65
C LEU A 151 -0.51 -23.40 4.14
N ILE A 152 -1.06 -24.04 3.11
CA ILE A 152 -0.57 -25.30 2.53
C ILE A 152 -0.06 -25.05 1.12
N GLY A 153 1.25 -24.98 0.94
CA GLY A 153 1.87 -24.81 -0.38
C GLY A 153 1.58 -23.46 -1.02
N VAL A 154 1.26 -22.47 -0.19
CA VAL A 154 1.02 -21.07 -0.54
C VAL A 154 1.77 -20.17 0.42
N ASP A 155 2.10 -18.97 -0.03
CA ASP A 155 2.85 -17.99 0.75
C ASP A 155 1.90 -16.98 1.45
N LEU A 156 2.48 -16.05 2.22
CA LEU A 156 1.72 -15.02 2.93
C LEU A 156 0.95 -14.08 2.00
N ASP A 157 1.26 -14.03 0.70
CA ASP A 157 0.47 -13.35 -0.33
C ASP A 157 -1.00 -13.83 -0.34
N THR A 158 -1.29 -15.03 0.19
CA THR A 158 -2.65 -15.59 0.29
C THR A 158 -3.30 -15.42 1.66
N LEU A 159 -2.56 -14.90 2.65
CA LEU A 159 -3.06 -14.73 4.02
C LEU A 159 -4.07 -13.58 4.07
N THR A 160 -5.37 -13.90 4.09
CA THR A 160 -6.42 -12.86 4.09
C THR A 160 -6.40 -11.96 5.33
N LEU A 161 -5.77 -12.38 6.44
CA LEU A 161 -5.57 -11.53 7.61
C LEU A 161 -4.77 -10.24 7.29
N LEU A 162 -3.99 -10.22 6.20
CA LEU A 162 -3.43 -8.97 5.68
C LEU A 162 -4.54 -7.96 5.40
N HIS A 163 -5.55 -8.34 4.61
CA HIS A 163 -6.66 -7.46 4.25
C HIS A 163 -7.57 -7.15 5.44
N THR A 164 -7.64 -8.04 6.43
CA THR A 164 -8.28 -7.73 7.71
C THR A 164 -7.55 -6.59 8.41
N ALA A 165 -6.22 -6.66 8.52
CA ALA A 165 -5.44 -5.58 9.10
C ALA A 165 -5.56 -4.27 8.31
N GLU A 166 -5.50 -4.31 6.96
CA GLU A 166 -5.69 -3.13 6.11
C GLU A 166 -7.05 -2.46 6.38
N ALA A 167 -8.14 -3.26 6.50
CA ALA A 167 -9.48 -2.75 6.73
C ALA A 167 -9.70 -2.27 8.17
N LEU A 168 -9.11 -2.92 9.17
CA LEU A 168 -9.17 -2.46 10.57
C LEU A 168 -8.47 -1.11 10.77
N LEU A 169 -7.42 -0.84 9.99
CA LEU A 169 -6.72 0.45 9.97
C LEU A 169 -7.34 1.48 9.02
N ASP A 170 -8.40 1.11 8.30
CA ASP A 170 -9.07 1.93 7.28
C ASP A 170 -8.07 2.57 6.29
N LEU A 171 -7.15 1.73 5.77
CA LEU A 171 -6.08 2.24 4.91
C LEU A 171 -6.64 2.95 3.66
N PRO A 172 -6.06 4.09 3.26
CA PRO A 172 -6.67 5.03 2.31
C PRO A 172 -6.75 4.52 0.88
N TYR A 173 -6.08 3.41 0.58
CA TYR A 173 -6.06 2.79 -0.74
C TYR A 173 -7.10 1.68 -0.94
N LEU A 174 -7.94 1.42 0.07
CA LEU A 174 -9.04 0.48 -0.05
C LEU A 174 -10.20 1.08 -0.86
N ASN A 175 -10.87 0.23 -1.63
CA ASN A 175 -11.87 0.68 -2.61
C ASN A 175 -13.28 0.63 -2.04
N GLN A 176 -14.16 1.43 -2.64
CA GLN A 176 -15.60 1.20 -2.60
C GLN A 176 -16.02 0.40 -3.83
N ILE A 177 -16.85 -0.60 -3.62
CA ILE A 177 -17.33 -1.52 -4.66
C ILE A 177 -18.80 -1.84 -4.41
N GLU A 178 -19.45 -2.40 -5.43
CA GLU A 178 -20.79 -2.96 -5.30
C GLU A 178 -20.80 -4.43 -5.66
N GLY A 179 -21.75 -5.16 -5.07
CA GLY A 179 -22.00 -6.56 -5.36
C GLY A 179 -23.42 -6.93 -5.05
N ARG A 180 -23.98 -7.87 -5.80
CA ARG A 180 -25.34 -8.37 -5.60
C ARG A 180 -25.31 -9.77 -5.02
N TYR A 181 -26.26 -10.12 -4.15
CA TYR A 181 -26.35 -11.44 -3.55
C TYR A 181 -27.79 -11.89 -3.33
N LEU A 182 -27.99 -13.21 -3.25
CA LEU A 182 -29.28 -13.82 -2.92
C LEU A 182 -29.48 -13.86 -1.39
N GLY A 183 -30.48 -13.12 -0.91
CA GLY A 183 -30.88 -13.08 0.49
C GLY A 183 -31.54 -14.37 0.97
N THR A 184 -31.69 -14.51 2.29
CA THR A 184 -32.39 -15.66 2.91
C THR A 184 -33.87 -15.72 2.56
N ASP A 185 -34.45 -14.59 2.18
CA ASP A 185 -35.84 -14.42 1.71
C ASP A 185 -36.02 -14.75 0.22
N GLY A 186 -34.94 -15.14 -0.47
CA GLY A 186 -34.93 -15.40 -1.91
C GLY A 186 -34.89 -14.13 -2.77
N LEU A 187 -34.75 -12.94 -2.17
CA LEU A 187 -34.64 -11.69 -2.91
C LEU A 187 -33.18 -11.35 -3.23
N ILE A 188 -32.94 -10.82 -4.42
CA ILE A 188 -31.60 -10.32 -4.80
C ILE A 188 -31.43 -8.92 -4.22
N ARG A 189 -30.35 -8.73 -3.46
CA ARG A 189 -30.00 -7.45 -2.81
C ARG A 189 -28.67 -6.93 -3.34
N THR A 190 -28.51 -5.61 -3.39
CA THR A 190 -27.24 -4.95 -3.67
C THR A 190 -26.60 -4.52 -2.35
N SER A 191 -25.30 -4.75 -2.21
CA SER A 191 -24.48 -4.27 -1.10
C SER A 191 -23.37 -3.38 -1.65
N THR A 192 -23.26 -2.18 -1.08
CA THR A 192 -22.13 -1.28 -1.28
C THR A 192 -21.11 -1.56 -0.18
N MET A 193 -19.97 -2.13 -0.55
CA MET A 193 -18.91 -2.48 0.40
C MET A 193 -17.80 -1.45 0.29
N ARG A 194 -17.44 -0.86 1.42
CA ARG A 194 -16.24 -0.02 1.58
C ARG A 194 -15.07 -0.91 1.98
N GLN A 195 -13.87 -0.32 2.11
CA GLN A 195 -12.69 -1.03 2.60
C GLN A 195 -12.32 -2.30 1.79
N ALA A 196 -12.66 -2.33 0.51
CA ALA A 196 -12.46 -3.52 -0.31
C ALA A 196 -11.03 -3.59 -0.84
N PRO A 197 -10.28 -4.68 -0.58
CA PRO A 197 -8.95 -4.85 -1.12
C PRO A 197 -9.03 -5.11 -2.64
N GLY A 198 -8.00 -4.63 -3.35
CA GLY A 198 -7.79 -4.79 -4.80
C GLY A 198 -6.36 -4.42 -5.19
N GLY A 199 -5.81 -4.98 -6.27
CA GLY A 199 -4.42 -4.71 -6.71
C GLY A 199 -3.32 -5.55 -6.06
N HIS A 200 -2.06 -5.21 -6.33
CA HIS A 200 -0.88 -5.99 -5.94
C HIS A 200 -0.32 -5.65 -4.54
N ARG A 201 0.15 -6.67 -3.78
CA ARG A 201 0.79 -6.55 -2.44
C ARG A 201 2.14 -7.27 -2.34
N GLY A 202 3.05 -7.05 -3.29
CA GLY A 202 4.32 -7.77 -3.32
C GLY A 202 5.22 -7.57 -2.08
N GLY A 203 4.96 -6.56 -1.24
CA GLY A 203 5.72 -6.30 -0.01
C GLY A 203 5.47 -7.32 1.11
N VAL A 204 4.31 -7.98 1.11
CA VAL A 204 3.92 -8.97 2.14
C VAL A 204 4.90 -10.14 2.24
N ARG A 205 5.67 -10.44 1.18
CA ARG A 205 6.76 -11.43 1.21
C ARG A 205 7.80 -11.13 2.29
N GLY A 206 7.99 -9.85 2.63
CA GLY A 206 8.86 -9.42 3.73
C GLY A 206 8.35 -9.79 5.12
N PHE A 207 7.04 -10.03 5.27
CA PHE A 207 6.43 -10.28 6.58
C PHE A 207 6.79 -11.65 7.12
N GLU A 208 7.09 -12.62 6.26
CA GLU A 208 7.42 -13.97 6.72
C GLU A 208 8.62 -13.98 7.66
N LYS A 209 9.68 -13.24 7.31
CA LYS A 209 10.86 -13.11 8.17
C LYS A 209 10.51 -12.44 9.50
N LEU A 210 9.68 -11.41 9.49
CA LEU A 210 9.26 -10.68 10.69
C LEU A 210 8.45 -11.58 11.62
N LEU A 211 7.43 -12.25 11.10
CA LEU A 211 6.56 -13.16 11.86
C LEU A 211 7.34 -14.38 12.38
N LYS A 212 8.25 -14.94 11.56
CA LYS A 212 9.15 -16.03 11.98
C LYS A 212 10.03 -15.61 13.15
N ASN A 213 10.65 -14.42 13.09
CA ASN A 213 11.53 -13.94 14.15
C ASN A 213 10.78 -13.69 15.47
N ARG A 214 9.47 -13.44 15.40
CA ARG A 214 8.57 -13.34 16.57
C ARG A 214 8.02 -14.69 17.05
N GLY A 215 8.42 -15.79 16.42
CA GLY A 215 7.93 -17.14 16.76
C GLY A 215 6.47 -17.39 16.37
N LEU A 216 5.88 -16.59 15.48
CA LEU A 216 4.46 -16.65 15.11
C LEU A 216 4.15 -17.66 13.99
N ILE A 217 5.18 -18.25 13.37
CA ILE A 217 5.02 -19.23 12.30
C ILE A 217 5.59 -20.57 12.75
N ARG A 218 4.73 -21.59 12.78
CA ARG A 218 5.15 -23.00 12.84
C ARG A 218 5.23 -23.55 11.42
N TYR A 219 6.41 -23.98 11.00
CA TYR A 219 6.62 -24.59 9.69
C TYR A 219 6.44 -26.10 9.76
N GLY A 220 5.92 -26.67 8.68
CA GLY A 220 5.82 -28.12 8.52
C GLY A 220 5.72 -28.52 7.06
N ARG A 221 5.19 -29.71 6.82
CA ARG A 221 5.00 -30.25 5.48
C ARG A 221 3.76 -31.13 5.39
N ILE A 222 3.04 -31.03 4.29
CA ILE A 222 2.01 -31.99 3.87
C ILE A 222 2.36 -32.42 2.45
N GLY A 223 2.62 -33.72 2.26
CA GLY A 223 3.18 -34.25 1.02
C GLY A 223 4.47 -33.51 0.63
N ARG A 224 4.45 -32.82 -0.51
CA ARG A 224 5.55 -31.98 -1.00
C ARG A 224 5.43 -30.51 -0.58
N ALA A 225 4.25 -30.07 -0.14
CA ALA A 225 3.96 -28.68 0.19
C ALA A 225 4.60 -28.26 1.51
N ARG A 226 5.33 -27.14 1.50
CA ARG A 226 5.68 -26.41 2.73
C ARG A 226 4.39 -25.88 3.36
N THR A 227 4.27 -25.98 4.68
CA THR A 227 3.15 -25.39 5.42
C THR A 227 3.62 -24.30 6.37
N MET A 228 2.71 -23.37 6.67
CA MET A 228 2.84 -22.39 7.74
C MET A 228 1.56 -22.41 8.56
N LEU A 229 1.67 -22.72 9.85
CA LEU A 229 0.57 -22.64 10.81
C LEU A 229 0.80 -21.43 11.72
N LEU A 230 -0.19 -20.55 11.79
CA LEU A 230 -0.18 -19.34 12.59
C LEU A 230 -1.37 -19.34 13.55
N ASP A 231 -1.17 -18.77 14.74
CA ASP A 231 -2.30 -18.41 15.60
C ASP A 231 -2.88 -17.09 15.10
N ALA A 232 -4.17 -17.09 14.77
CA ALA A 232 -4.78 -16.07 13.92
C ALA A 232 -4.81 -14.68 14.58
N GLY A 233 -5.18 -14.60 15.87
CA GLY A 233 -5.15 -13.37 16.66
C GLY A 233 -3.75 -12.74 16.71
N PRO A 234 -2.73 -13.44 17.26
CA PRO A 234 -1.35 -12.94 17.30
C PRO A 234 -0.78 -12.57 15.92
N ALA A 235 -1.13 -13.31 14.87
CA ALA A 235 -0.71 -12.99 13.51
C ALA A 235 -1.39 -11.70 13.00
N LEU A 236 -2.70 -11.54 13.22
CA LEU A 236 -3.42 -10.32 12.88
C LEU A 236 -2.85 -9.11 13.62
N ASP A 237 -2.63 -9.22 14.93
CA ASP A 237 -2.08 -8.14 15.75
C ASP A 237 -0.69 -7.73 15.28
N ALA A 238 0.17 -8.70 14.93
CA ALA A 238 1.49 -8.40 14.38
C ALA A 238 1.42 -7.70 13.01
N VAL A 239 0.46 -8.07 12.15
CA VAL A 239 0.28 -7.40 10.86
C VAL A 239 -0.29 -5.99 11.04
N VAL A 240 -1.24 -5.81 11.96
CA VAL A 240 -1.75 -4.49 12.35
C VAL A 240 -0.60 -3.62 12.85
N GLU A 241 0.26 -4.13 13.72
CA GLU A 241 1.43 -3.38 14.21
C GLU A 241 2.37 -2.97 13.07
N ILE A 242 2.68 -3.89 12.15
CA ILE A 242 3.53 -3.61 10.99
C ILE A 242 2.93 -2.50 10.11
N LEU A 243 1.64 -2.60 9.78
CA LEU A 243 0.95 -1.62 8.93
C LEU A 243 0.66 -0.30 9.65
N THR A 244 0.54 -0.32 10.98
CA THR A 244 0.45 0.88 11.80
C THR A 244 1.75 1.67 11.72
N ALA A 245 2.89 0.99 11.86
CA ALA A 245 4.22 1.59 11.77
C ALA A 245 4.58 2.04 10.35
N ASP A 246 4.18 1.28 9.33
CA ASP A 246 4.37 1.60 7.92
C ASP A 246 3.16 1.12 7.10
N PRO A 247 2.20 2.02 6.79
CA PRO A 247 1.03 1.68 5.98
C PRO A 247 1.36 1.16 4.58
N ALA A 248 2.58 1.39 4.09
CA ALA A 248 3.05 0.90 2.79
C ALA A 248 3.82 -0.43 2.88
N ALA A 249 3.97 -1.04 4.06
CA ALA A 249 4.83 -2.21 4.27
C ALA A 249 4.44 -3.43 3.43
N ALA A 250 3.14 -3.59 3.13
CA ALA A 250 2.64 -4.66 2.27
C ALA A 250 2.79 -4.37 0.77
N LEU A 251 3.12 -3.14 0.39
CA LEU A 251 3.23 -2.70 -1.00
C LEU A 251 4.61 -3.03 -1.57
N CYS A 252 4.67 -3.41 -2.86
CA CYS A 252 5.95 -3.75 -3.49
C CYS A 252 6.82 -2.50 -3.69
N ARG A 253 8.14 -2.72 -3.90
CA ARG A 253 9.10 -1.64 -4.18
C ARG A 253 9.35 -1.41 -5.68
N GLY A 254 8.69 -2.18 -6.54
CA GLY A 254 8.82 -2.10 -7.99
C GLY A 254 8.47 -0.72 -8.53
N GLU A 255 9.29 -0.23 -9.46
CA GLU A 255 9.23 1.15 -9.95
C GLU A 255 8.03 1.40 -10.84
N CYS A 256 7.66 0.38 -11.63
CA CYS A 256 6.58 0.43 -12.59
C CYS A 256 5.37 -0.41 -12.17
N CYS A 257 5.18 -0.65 -10.86
CA CYS A 257 3.99 -1.37 -10.39
C CYS A 257 2.83 -0.37 -10.20
N PRO A 258 1.83 -0.33 -11.10
CA PRO A 258 0.81 0.71 -11.09
C PRO A 258 0.01 0.70 -9.78
N ASP A 259 -0.41 -0.47 -9.30
CA ASP A 259 -1.19 -0.60 -8.06
C ASP A 259 -0.42 -0.09 -6.84
N CYS A 260 0.84 -0.51 -6.67
CA CYS A 260 1.61 -0.15 -5.48
C CYS A 260 2.04 1.32 -5.47
N VAL A 261 2.21 1.94 -6.64
CA VAL A 261 2.48 3.37 -6.79
C VAL A 261 1.21 4.16 -6.45
N ASP A 262 0.05 3.75 -6.96
CA ASP A 262 -1.27 4.30 -6.62
C ASP A 262 -1.54 4.26 -5.11
N PHE A 263 -1.34 3.10 -4.49
CA PHE A 263 -1.63 2.91 -3.07
C PHE A 263 -0.70 3.73 -2.18
N LYS A 264 0.60 3.80 -2.52
CA LYS A 264 1.54 4.69 -1.81
C LYS A 264 1.13 6.14 -1.95
N GLY A 265 0.70 6.55 -3.15
CA GLY A 265 0.21 7.90 -3.38
C GLY A 265 -0.96 8.26 -2.48
N LYS A 266 -1.97 7.40 -2.36
CA LYS A 266 -3.11 7.60 -1.45
C LYS A 266 -2.70 7.69 0.03
N ILE A 267 -1.73 6.89 0.46
CA ILE A 267 -1.17 6.98 1.84
C ILE A 267 -0.52 8.34 2.05
N ARG A 268 0.33 8.78 1.11
CA ARG A 268 1.04 10.06 1.23
C ARG A 268 0.11 11.24 1.14
N ALA A 269 -0.89 11.18 0.26
CA ALA A 269 -1.93 12.18 0.15
C ALA A 269 -2.67 12.39 1.46
N GLN A 270 -3.10 11.31 2.12
CA GLN A 270 -3.75 11.39 3.43
C GLN A 270 -2.82 11.99 4.50
N GLN A 271 -1.53 11.64 4.48
CA GLN A 271 -0.52 12.19 5.39
C GLN A 271 -0.28 13.69 5.17
N LEU A 272 -0.29 14.16 3.92
CA LEU A 272 -0.13 15.57 3.61
C LEU A 272 -1.39 16.35 3.97
N ALA A 273 -2.56 15.81 3.65
CA ALA A 273 -3.84 16.41 4.02
C ALA A 273 -4.00 16.56 5.55
N SER A 274 -3.56 15.59 6.35
CA SER A 274 -3.62 15.69 7.82
C SER A 274 -2.68 16.76 8.39
N LEU A 275 -1.64 17.15 7.66
CA LEU A 275 -0.77 18.28 7.99
C LEU A 275 -1.36 19.63 7.51
N GLY A 276 -2.52 19.63 6.85
CA GLY A 276 -3.05 20.81 6.17
C GLY A 276 -2.26 21.18 4.92
N ALA A 277 -1.54 20.22 4.34
CA ALA A 277 -0.74 20.43 3.15
C ALA A 277 -1.41 19.90 1.88
N GLU A 278 -1.14 20.58 0.77
CA GLU A 278 -1.65 20.25 -0.55
C GLU A 278 -0.49 19.87 -1.49
N ILE A 279 -0.73 19.04 -2.51
CA ILE A 279 0.22 18.85 -3.62
C ILE A 279 -0.38 19.56 -4.85
N ALA A 280 0.40 20.42 -5.48
CA ALA A 280 0.16 20.95 -6.81
C ALA A 280 1.16 20.35 -7.80
N VAL A 281 0.74 20.20 -9.05
CA VAL A 281 1.61 19.72 -10.13
C VAL A 281 1.87 20.87 -11.08
N VAL A 282 3.15 21.24 -11.18
CA VAL A 282 3.62 22.28 -12.08
C VAL A 282 4.14 21.61 -13.33
N LEU A 283 3.58 22.01 -14.47
CA LEU A 283 3.91 21.47 -15.77
C LEU A 283 4.67 22.51 -16.60
N PRO A 284 5.58 22.09 -17.49
CA PRO A 284 6.27 23.04 -18.35
C PRO A 284 5.31 23.59 -19.41
N GLN A 285 4.36 22.75 -19.84
CA GLN A 285 3.26 23.09 -20.73
C GLN A 285 2.01 22.31 -20.28
N MET A 286 0.83 22.82 -20.62
CA MET A 286 -0.41 22.07 -20.38
C MET A 286 -0.40 20.76 -21.19
N PRO A 287 -0.89 19.64 -20.61
CA PRO A 287 -0.97 18.39 -21.32
C PRO A 287 -2.05 18.48 -22.42
N ASP A 288 -1.88 17.71 -23.49
CA ASP A 288 -2.85 17.67 -24.60
C ASP A 288 -4.27 17.29 -24.14
N ASP A 289 -4.36 16.47 -23.09
CA ASP A 289 -5.61 16.08 -22.43
C ASP A 289 -5.54 16.34 -20.92
N PRO A 290 -5.91 17.56 -20.48
CA PRO A 290 -5.89 17.95 -19.06
C PRO A 290 -6.86 17.14 -18.20
N GLU A 291 -7.99 16.69 -18.74
CA GLU A 291 -8.99 15.94 -17.99
C GLU A 291 -8.48 14.52 -17.68
N MET A 292 -7.97 13.80 -18.68
CA MET A 292 -7.40 12.46 -18.46
C MET A 292 -6.19 12.52 -17.52
N PHE A 293 -5.34 13.56 -17.64
CA PHE A 293 -4.21 13.75 -16.76
C PHE A 293 -4.64 14.09 -15.32
N ALA A 294 -5.74 14.83 -15.15
CA ALA A 294 -6.35 15.11 -13.84
C ALA A 294 -6.89 13.86 -13.17
N GLU A 295 -7.62 13.04 -13.92
CA GLU A 295 -8.15 11.77 -13.44
C GLU A 295 -7.01 10.85 -12.99
N MET A 296 -5.90 10.83 -13.72
CA MET A 296 -4.71 10.09 -13.34
C MET A 296 -4.14 10.59 -11.99
N LEU A 297 -3.89 11.90 -11.84
CA LEU A 297 -3.35 12.44 -10.59
C LEU A 297 -4.28 12.19 -9.40
N ALA A 298 -5.58 12.35 -9.60
CA ALA A 298 -6.59 12.09 -8.58
C ALA A 298 -6.54 10.63 -8.10
N ARG A 299 -6.30 9.68 -9.00
CA ARG A 299 -6.09 8.27 -8.63
C ARG A 299 -4.88 8.11 -7.71
N PHE A 300 -3.76 8.78 -8.02
CA PHE A 300 -2.56 8.80 -7.19
C PHE A 300 -2.68 9.57 -5.87
N GLY A 301 -3.87 10.05 -5.51
CA GLY A 301 -4.11 10.82 -4.29
C GLY A 301 -3.72 12.29 -4.40
N CYS A 302 -3.38 12.78 -5.58
CA CYS A 302 -3.06 14.18 -5.80
C CYS A 302 -4.28 14.88 -6.41
N PRO A 303 -5.00 15.77 -5.68
CA PRO A 303 -6.04 16.56 -6.30
C PRO A 303 -5.43 17.40 -7.44
N ALA A 304 -6.03 17.32 -8.61
CA ALA A 304 -5.49 17.98 -9.79
C ALA A 304 -5.66 19.50 -9.69
N ARG A 305 -4.60 20.18 -9.27
CA ARG A 305 -4.38 21.60 -9.59
C ARG A 305 -3.17 21.68 -10.50
N PHE A 306 -3.44 22.12 -11.73
CA PHE A 306 -2.41 22.37 -12.72
C PHE A 306 -2.08 23.83 -12.75
N THR A 307 -0.78 24.08 -12.78
CA THR A 307 -0.24 25.39 -13.06
C THR A 307 0.88 25.18 -14.05
N THR A 308 0.90 25.96 -15.11
CA THR A 308 2.10 26.06 -15.95
C THR A 308 3.10 26.95 -15.24
N ILE A 309 4.39 26.69 -15.46
CA ILE A 309 5.46 27.48 -14.83
C ILE A 309 5.31 29.00 -15.08
N ASP A 310 4.75 29.40 -16.22
CA ASP A 310 4.52 30.80 -16.59
C ASP A 310 3.39 31.49 -15.79
N ALA A 311 2.58 30.73 -15.05
CA ALA A 311 1.45 31.25 -14.27
C ALA A 311 1.77 31.45 -12.77
N LEU A 312 3.03 31.27 -12.33
CA LEU A 312 3.51 31.58 -10.98
C LEU A 312 4.56 32.69 -11.03
N PRO A 313 4.18 33.96 -10.84
CA PRO A 313 5.12 35.06 -10.87
C PRO A 313 6.11 34.99 -9.69
N ILE A 314 7.40 34.86 -10.00
CA ILE A 314 8.48 34.90 -9.00
C ILE A 314 9.10 36.30 -9.01
N VAL A 315 8.98 36.99 -7.88
CA VAL A 315 9.59 38.31 -7.68
C VAL A 315 10.93 38.15 -6.99
N ARG A 316 12.00 38.41 -7.72
CA ARG A 316 13.37 38.38 -7.19
C ARG A 316 13.75 39.74 -6.67
N LEU A 317 14.22 39.80 -5.43
CA LEU A 317 14.73 41.02 -4.82
C LEU A 317 16.24 41.00 -4.72
N ALA A 318 16.84 42.12 -5.06
CA ALA A 318 18.23 42.40 -4.72
C ALA A 318 18.37 42.71 -3.21
N GLU A 319 19.61 42.70 -2.72
CA GLU A 319 19.90 43.00 -1.32
C GLU A 319 19.37 44.40 -0.94
N GLY A 320 18.53 44.45 0.10
CA GLY A 320 17.95 45.70 0.62
C GLY A 320 16.79 46.29 -0.21
N GLU A 321 16.29 45.59 -1.23
CA GLU A 321 15.13 46.02 -2.03
C GLU A 321 13.80 45.72 -1.31
N THR A 322 12.79 46.58 -1.52
CA THR A 322 11.45 46.38 -0.98
C THR A 322 10.60 45.58 -1.97
N PRO A 323 9.87 44.53 -1.54
CA PRO A 323 8.97 43.80 -2.42
C PRO A 323 7.89 44.72 -3.02
N PRO A 324 7.68 44.69 -4.35
CA PRO A 324 6.57 45.41 -4.98
C PRO A 324 5.21 44.88 -4.52
N ALA A 325 4.17 45.68 -4.64
CA ALA A 325 2.80 45.21 -4.38
C ALA A 325 2.39 44.17 -5.47
N PRO A 326 1.73 43.06 -5.09
CA PRO A 326 1.18 42.12 -6.06
C PRO A 326 0.10 42.80 -6.94
N PRO A 327 -0.02 42.41 -8.22
CA PRO A 327 -1.10 42.89 -9.08
C PRO A 327 -2.47 42.42 -8.59
N GLU A 328 -3.51 43.19 -8.92
CA GLU A 328 -4.91 42.96 -8.47
C GLU A 328 -5.59 41.73 -9.11
N ASP A 329 -4.91 41.00 -10.00
CA ASP A 329 -5.49 39.88 -10.74
C ASP A 329 -5.69 38.60 -9.91
N GLY A 330 -5.20 38.59 -8.67
CA GLY A 330 -5.39 37.51 -7.71
C GLY A 330 -4.57 36.25 -7.99
N GLN A 331 -3.53 36.33 -8.83
CA GLN A 331 -2.59 35.22 -9.02
C GLN A 331 -1.70 35.01 -7.78
N ASP A 332 -1.24 33.77 -7.56
CA ASP A 332 -0.31 33.42 -6.48
C ASP A 332 1.12 33.89 -6.85
N TRP A 333 1.73 34.75 -6.03
CA TRP A 333 3.08 35.30 -6.25
C TRP A 333 4.10 34.74 -5.26
N ILE A 334 5.33 34.51 -5.71
CA ILE A 334 6.40 33.99 -4.84
C ILE A 334 7.49 35.04 -4.70
N LEU A 335 7.80 35.39 -3.46
CA LEU A 335 8.88 36.29 -3.15
C LEU A 335 10.20 35.50 -3.05
N GLN A 336 11.22 35.92 -3.79
CA GLN A 336 12.57 35.37 -3.70
C GLN A 336 13.55 36.44 -3.20
N PRO A 337 13.87 36.46 -1.90
CA PRO A 337 14.79 37.42 -1.31
C PRO A 337 16.25 37.09 -1.62
N ALA A 338 17.11 38.10 -1.50
CA ALA A 338 18.55 37.89 -1.48
C ALA A 338 18.96 37.02 -0.27
N PRO A 339 20.01 36.17 -0.39
CA PRO A 339 20.42 35.27 0.68
C PRO A 339 20.66 35.96 2.03
N ALA A 340 21.29 37.14 2.03
CA ALA A 340 21.59 37.91 3.24
C ALA A 340 20.32 38.42 3.96
N ASP A 341 19.25 38.65 3.21
CA ASP A 341 17.98 39.17 3.75
C ASP A 341 17.08 38.05 4.32
N LEU A 342 17.35 36.79 3.97
CA LEU A 342 16.59 35.63 4.47
C LEU A 342 16.56 35.55 6.00
N VAL A 343 17.61 35.99 6.69
CA VAL A 343 17.64 35.97 8.16
C VAL A 343 16.78 37.07 8.80
N CYS A 344 16.43 38.09 8.04
CA CYS A 344 15.70 39.28 8.47
C CYS A 344 14.20 39.24 8.15
N ILE A 345 13.75 38.25 7.37
CA ILE A 345 12.33 38.12 6.99
C ILE A 345 11.55 37.46 8.11
N GLU A 346 10.56 38.20 8.62
CA GLU A 346 9.74 37.81 9.78
C GLU A 346 8.27 37.58 9.43
N THR A 347 7.80 38.15 8.32
CA THR A 347 6.45 37.96 7.73
C THR A 347 6.51 37.98 6.20
N VAL A 348 5.71 37.14 5.51
CA VAL A 348 5.47 37.31 4.08
C VAL A 348 4.66 38.58 3.89
N PRO A 349 5.05 39.51 3.01
CA PRO A 349 4.26 40.69 2.72
C PRO A 349 2.86 40.32 2.23
N GLU A 350 1.87 41.14 2.56
CA GLU A 350 0.49 40.91 2.16
C GLU A 350 0.37 40.73 0.64
N GLY A 351 -0.34 39.67 0.24
CA GLY A 351 -0.60 39.32 -1.16
C GLY A 351 0.50 38.51 -1.88
N TYR A 352 1.58 38.14 -1.19
CA TYR A 352 2.47 37.06 -1.67
C TYR A 352 1.99 35.72 -1.13
N ALA A 353 1.98 34.72 -2.01
CA ALA A 353 1.56 33.36 -1.69
C ALA A 353 2.65 32.56 -1.02
N GLY A 354 3.94 32.92 -1.15
CA GLY A 354 5.04 32.24 -0.44
C GLY A 354 6.45 32.81 -0.69
N LEU A 355 7.46 32.12 -0.16
CA LEU A 355 8.88 32.47 -0.25
C LEU A 355 9.68 31.38 -0.95
N ALA A 356 10.54 31.75 -1.91
CA ALA A 356 11.57 30.89 -2.49
C ALA A 356 12.95 31.38 -2.04
N TYR A 357 13.89 30.45 -1.85
CA TYR A 357 15.28 30.82 -1.59
C TYR A 357 16.24 29.84 -2.23
N ALA A 358 17.46 30.31 -2.41
CA ALA A 358 18.55 29.62 -3.07
C ALA A 358 19.51 28.98 -2.02
N PRO A 359 19.44 27.67 -1.74
CA PRO A 359 20.20 27.08 -0.63
C PRO A 359 21.72 27.19 -0.77
N LEU A 360 22.29 26.94 -1.96
CA LEU A 360 23.73 27.06 -2.19
C LEU A 360 24.24 28.51 -2.13
N GLU A 361 23.51 29.48 -2.68
CA GLU A 361 23.86 30.90 -2.53
C GLU A 361 23.82 31.31 -1.06
N ALA A 362 22.83 30.85 -0.30
CA ALA A 362 22.81 31.00 1.16
C ALA A 362 24.04 30.36 1.81
N ALA A 363 24.41 29.13 1.42
CA ALA A 363 25.62 28.46 1.91
C ALA A 363 26.89 29.28 1.66
N ARG A 364 26.99 29.93 0.50
CA ARG A 364 28.14 30.75 0.11
C ARG A 364 28.23 32.07 0.84
N ALA A 365 27.08 32.63 1.18
CA ALA A 365 26.97 33.76 2.09
C ALA A 365 27.23 33.37 3.56
N GLY A 366 27.61 32.12 3.84
CA GLY A 366 27.91 31.64 5.19
C GLY A 366 26.67 31.22 6.01
N LEU A 367 25.49 31.19 5.39
CA LEU A 367 24.27 30.71 6.01
C LEU A 367 24.19 29.19 5.87
N GLN A 368 24.02 28.47 6.98
CA GLN A 368 23.64 27.06 6.90
C GLN A 368 22.22 26.99 6.27
N PRO A 369 22.04 26.47 5.04
CA PRO A 369 20.86 26.80 4.24
C PRO A 369 19.55 26.38 4.90
N PHE A 370 19.51 25.17 5.46
CA PHE A 370 18.32 24.66 6.12
C PHE A 370 18.25 25.06 7.60
N TYR A 371 19.35 24.94 8.34
CA TYR A 371 19.36 25.20 9.78
C TYR A 371 19.32 26.70 10.14
N GLY A 372 19.87 27.56 9.29
CA GLY A 372 19.81 29.02 9.42
C GLY A 372 18.47 29.59 8.99
N VAL A 373 18.00 29.23 7.79
CA VAL A 373 16.78 29.79 7.18
C VAL A 373 15.50 29.18 7.77
N LEU A 374 15.42 27.85 7.91
CA LEU A 374 14.19 27.18 8.37
C LEU A 374 14.12 26.97 9.89
N TYR A 375 15.26 26.80 10.58
CA TYR A 375 15.27 26.44 12.02
C TYR A 375 15.53 27.60 12.97
N LYS A 376 16.43 28.53 12.62
CA LYS A 376 16.85 29.63 13.51
C LYS A 376 16.17 30.97 13.21
N GLY A 377 15.64 31.17 12.01
CA GLY A 377 14.89 32.36 11.62
C GLY A 377 13.39 32.28 11.92
N ARG A 378 12.71 33.44 11.87
CA ARG A 378 11.23 33.51 11.89
C ARG A 378 10.59 33.16 10.54
N CYS A 379 11.39 32.97 9.50
CA CYS A 379 10.98 32.53 8.15
C CYS A 379 10.22 31.22 8.09
N ARG A 380 10.34 30.37 9.12
CA ARG A 380 9.67 29.07 9.16
C ARG A 380 8.16 29.18 8.95
N ASP A 381 7.53 30.16 9.60
CA ASP A 381 6.07 30.32 9.58
C ASP A 381 5.60 31.11 8.32
N LEU A 382 6.55 31.46 7.45
CA LEU A 382 6.37 32.29 6.24
C LEU A 382 6.45 31.48 4.96
N ILE A 383 7.04 30.29 5.04
CA ILE A 383 7.08 29.38 3.93
C ILE A 383 5.72 28.69 3.93
N THR A 384 4.95 28.98 2.90
CA THR A 384 3.60 28.47 2.64
C THR A 384 3.61 27.52 1.44
N ASP A 385 4.69 27.53 0.64
CA ASP A 385 4.88 26.69 -0.54
C ASP A 385 6.28 26.06 -0.56
N ILE A 386 6.38 24.78 -0.96
CA ILE A 386 7.64 24.03 -1.09
C ILE A 386 7.68 23.40 -2.47
N PHE A 387 8.78 23.56 -3.21
CA PHE A 387 8.95 22.93 -4.51
C PHE A 387 9.78 21.65 -4.41
N ALA A 388 9.32 20.58 -5.07
CA ALA A 388 9.93 19.26 -5.10
C ALA A 388 10.14 18.81 -6.57
N ALA A 389 11.38 18.45 -6.91
CA ALA A 389 11.77 17.94 -8.24
C ALA A 389 12.83 16.84 -8.08
N ASP A 390 12.81 15.80 -8.94
CA ASP A 390 13.60 14.57 -8.74
C ASP A 390 14.79 14.36 -9.71
N GLY A 391 15.13 15.35 -10.54
CA GLY A 391 16.46 15.45 -11.15
C GLY A 391 16.85 14.43 -12.24
N ILE A 392 15.91 13.76 -12.93
CA ILE A 392 16.23 13.01 -14.20
C ILE A 392 15.81 13.75 -15.46
N ALA A 393 15.13 14.86 -15.34
CA ALA A 393 15.15 15.84 -16.40
C ALA A 393 16.17 16.90 -16.13
N GLY A 394 16.83 17.32 -17.19
CA GLY A 394 17.40 18.66 -17.29
C GLY A 394 16.30 19.70 -17.14
N LEU A 395 15.84 19.89 -15.91
CA LEU A 395 15.43 21.20 -15.43
C LEU A 395 16.73 22.01 -15.40
N GLY A 396 17.06 22.59 -16.55
CA GLY A 396 17.70 23.89 -16.55
C GLY A 396 16.86 24.75 -15.61
N GLY A 397 17.44 24.95 -14.42
CA GLY A 397 17.01 25.81 -13.33
C GLY A 397 15.79 25.41 -12.50
N PHE A 398 15.83 25.86 -11.24
CA PHE A 398 14.79 26.79 -10.74
C PHE A 398 14.90 28.14 -11.47
N SER A 399 14.82 28.03 -12.79
CA SER A 399 15.01 29.01 -13.85
C SER A 399 14.78 28.23 -15.14
N ALA A 400 13.51 28.08 -15.55
CA ALA A 400 13.16 27.54 -16.86
C ALA A 400 13.85 28.31 -17.99
N SER A 401 13.80 27.84 -19.23
CA SER A 401 14.37 28.51 -20.42
C SER A 401 13.83 29.94 -20.69
N SER A 402 12.86 30.43 -19.91
CA SER A 402 12.43 31.84 -19.80
C SER A 402 13.17 32.68 -18.71
N LEU A 403 14.11 32.08 -17.97
CA LEU A 403 14.95 32.68 -16.92
C LEU A 403 16.47 32.44 -17.14
N GLY A 404 16.85 31.73 -18.22
CA GLY A 404 18.24 31.35 -18.53
C GLY A 404 19.19 32.47 -18.97
N TYR A 405 18.88 33.75 -18.73
CA TYR A 405 19.80 34.86 -19.00
C TYR A 405 20.63 35.31 -17.77
N LEU A 406 20.47 34.63 -16.63
CA LEU A 406 21.20 34.95 -15.39
C LEU A 406 22.44 34.06 -15.13
N ASP A 407 22.84 33.23 -16.10
CA ASP A 407 23.85 32.16 -15.94
C ASP A 407 25.13 32.31 -16.80
N ASP A 408 25.42 33.49 -17.38
CA ASP A 408 26.64 33.63 -18.17
C ASP A 408 27.89 33.66 -17.28
N LEU A 409 28.46 32.47 -17.13
CA LEU A 409 29.88 32.11 -17.03
C LEU A 409 30.21 31.38 -15.74
N LEU A 410 30.74 30.16 -15.91
CA LEU A 410 31.96 29.78 -15.20
C LEU A 410 32.90 29.13 -16.21
N PRO A 411 34.08 29.72 -16.41
CA PRO A 411 35.22 29.61 -15.50
C PRO A 411 35.51 30.98 -14.84
N ASP A 412 35.65 31.16 -13.53
CA ASP A 412 36.12 30.26 -12.47
C ASP A 412 35.65 30.71 -11.08
N SER A 413 34.44 30.33 -10.65
CA SER A 413 34.01 30.15 -9.23
C SER A 413 32.48 29.90 -9.10
N ASN A 414 32.09 28.62 -9.25
CA ASN A 414 30.86 27.89 -8.86
C ASN A 414 29.67 28.69 -8.26
N VAL A 415 28.39 28.32 -8.52
CA VAL A 415 27.23 28.15 -7.57
C VAL A 415 26.11 27.31 -8.23
N ALA A 416 26.13 25.99 -8.08
CA ALA A 416 24.97 25.14 -8.41
C ALA A 416 23.91 25.14 -7.32
N LEU A 417 22.74 25.74 -7.55
CA LEU A 417 21.59 25.61 -6.65
C LEU A 417 20.84 24.29 -6.81
N GLY A 418 21.59 23.22 -6.56
CA GLY A 418 21.10 21.89 -6.27
C GLY A 418 20.86 20.99 -7.47
N GLU A 419 21.77 20.03 -7.65
CA GLU A 419 21.60 18.89 -8.54
C GLU A 419 21.45 17.59 -7.72
N GLY A 420 20.35 16.88 -7.96
CA GLY A 420 20.17 15.48 -7.56
C GLY A 420 19.44 15.22 -6.23
N GLN A 421 19.26 13.93 -5.91
CA GLN A 421 18.46 13.43 -4.78
C GLN A 421 18.88 13.94 -3.38
N ALA A 422 20.04 14.60 -3.24
CA ALA A 422 20.56 15.05 -1.95
C ALA A 422 19.80 16.26 -1.38
N GLN A 423 19.53 17.32 -2.16
CA GLN A 423 18.79 18.49 -1.64
C GLN A 423 17.34 18.15 -1.31
N LEU A 424 16.68 17.29 -2.09
CA LEU A 424 15.31 16.88 -1.78
C LEU A 424 15.25 16.08 -0.47
N ARG A 425 16.30 15.30 -0.14
CA ARG A 425 16.42 14.66 1.17
C ARG A 425 16.58 15.67 2.32
N GLU A 426 17.26 16.80 2.11
CA GLU A 426 17.41 17.85 3.13
C GLU A 426 16.10 18.62 3.37
N ILE A 427 15.39 18.99 2.29
CA ILE A 427 14.03 19.57 2.36
C ILE A 427 13.13 18.63 3.14
N VAL A 428 13.11 17.34 2.78
CA VAL A 428 12.27 16.36 3.47
C VAL A 428 12.75 16.06 4.89
N SER A 429 14.06 16.11 5.16
CA SER A 429 14.57 16.05 6.53
C SER A 429 14.05 17.21 7.37
N ALA A 430 13.79 18.38 6.78
CA ALA A 430 13.15 19.49 7.48
C ALA A 430 11.67 19.22 7.74
N LEU A 431 10.94 18.69 6.75
CA LEU A 431 9.53 18.26 6.89
C LEU A 431 9.34 17.17 7.96
N ARG A 432 10.36 16.33 8.17
CA ARG A 432 10.36 15.30 9.22
C ARG A 432 10.34 15.86 10.63
N MET A 433 10.95 17.01 10.83
CA MET A 433 11.13 17.58 12.16
C MET A 433 10.01 18.56 12.54
N ARG A 434 9.15 18.97 11.59
CA ARG A 434 8.06 19.93 11.82
C ARG A 434 6.86 19.71 10.88
N SER A 435 5.66 19.92 11.40
CA SER A 435 4.43 19.96 10.60
C SER A 435 4.41 21.22 9.74
N PHE A 436 4.29 21.03 8.42
CA PHE A 436 4.15 22.11 7.45
C PHE A 436 2.71 22.12 6.91
N ALA A 437 2.01 23.23 7.07
CA ALA A 437 0.73 23.49 6.43
C ALA A 437 1.00 24.44 5.24
N GLY A 438 0.77 23.94 4.03
CA GLY A 438 1.13 24.67 2.81
C GLY A 438 1.14 23.78 1.57
N ARG A 439 1.55 24.29 0.41
CA ARG A 439 1.45 23.58 -0.88
C ARG A 439 2.81 23.07 -1.36
N TYR A 440 2.86 21.80 -1.76
CA TYR A 440 4.01 21.17 -2.38
C TYR A 440 3.87 21.21 -3.89
N HIS A 441 4.82 21.83 -4.59
CA HIS A 441 4.83 21.88 -6.05
C HIS A 441 5.70 20.75 -6.59
N LEU A 442 5.10 19.79 -7.29
CA LEU A 442 5.81 18.77 -8.04
C LEU A 442 6.07 19.30 -9.46
N VAL A 443 7.31 19.58 -9.79
CA VAL A 443 7.67 20.12 -11.12
C VAL A 443 7.95 18.96 -12.05
N VAL A 444 7.04 18.74 -13.01
CA VAL A 444 7.21 17.74 -14.06
C VAL A 444 8.04 18.35 -15.18
N PRO A 445 9.03 17.63 -15.71
CA PRO A 445 9.84 18.15 -16.80
C PRO A 445 9.22 18.02 -18.18
N ASP A 446 9.87 18.65 -19.16
CA ASP A 446 9.57 18.45 -20.58
C ASP A 446 9.72 16.97 -20.97
N GLY A 447 8.75 16.44 -21.73
CA GLY A 447 8.78 15.06 -22.20
C GLY A 447 7.43 14.37 -22.11
N ASN A 448 7.42 13.09 -21.73
CA ASN A 448 6.19 12.33 -21.52
C ASN A 448 5.64 12.64 -20.12
N PRO A 449 4.61 13.50 -20.00
CA PRO A 449 4.14 13.97 -18.70
C PRO A 449 3.64 12.81 -17.83
N TYR A 450 3.11 11.73 -18.43
CA TYR A 450 2.62 10.57 -17.71
C TYR A 450 3.75 9.79 -17.02
N ALA A 451 4.74 9.35 -17.79
CA ALA A 451 5.83 8.51 -17.27
C ALA A 451 6.69 9.27 -16.26
N GLU A 452 6.98 10.55 -16.54
CA GLU A 452 7.77 11.38 -15.65
C GLU A 452 7.01 11.71 -14.35
N THR A 453 5.71 11.98 -14.43
CA THR A 453 4.88 12.20 -13.22
C THR A 453 4.89 10.98 -12.30
N LEU A 454 4.76 9.76 -12.84
CA LEU A 454 4.79 8.54 -12.03
C LEU A 454 6.13 8.35 -11.31
N ARG A 455 7.23 8.65 -12.01
CA ARG A 455 8.58 8.56 -11.45
C ARG A 455 8.76 9.60 -10.33
N LEU A 456 8.43 10.86 -10.62
CA LEU A 456 8.46 12.00 -9.69
C LEU A 456 7.66 11.77 -8.44
N LEU A 457 6.40 11.35 -8.59
CA LEU A 457 5.54 11.05 -7.46
C LEU A 457 6.15 9.94 -6.59
N ARG A 458 6.64 8.85 -7.19
CA ARG A 458 7.30 7.77 -6.46
C ARG A 458 8.54 8.27 -5.71
N GLU A 459 9.40 9.04 -6.35
CA GLU A 459 10.60 9.60 -5.72
C GLU A 459 10.24 10.52 -4.56
N PHE A 460 9.34 11.47 -4.79
CA PHE A 460 8.79 12.35 -3.76
C PHE A 460 8.23 11.56 -2.56
N TRP A 461 7.39 10.56 -2.81
CA TRP A 461 6.79 9.72 -1.75
C TRP A 461 7.81 8.84 -1.01
N ASN A 462 8.86 8.36 -1.68
CA ASN A 462 9.93 7.61 -1.03
C ASN A 462 10.77 8.51 -0.11
N LEU A 463 10.82 9.80 -0.41
CA LEU A 463 11.60 10.76 0.35
C LEU A 463 10.86 11.17 1.63
N LEU A 464 9.52 11.31 1.58
CA LEU A 464 8.69 11.53 2.77
C LEU A 464 8.96 10.45 3.84
N PRO A 465 9.14 10.82 5.12
CA PRO A 465 9.25 9.83 6.19
C PRO A 465 8.01 8.94 6.20
N PRO A 466 8.10 7.63 6.48
CA PRO A 466 6.92 6.89 6.91
C PRO A 466 6.28 7.65 8.08
N SER A 467 4.94 7.66 8.17
CA SER A 467 4.21 8.38 9.21
C SER A 467 4.81 8.06 10.58
N THR A 468 5.59 8.96 11.13
CA THR A 468 5.98 8.90 12.53
C THR A 468 4.73 9.30 13.29
N HIS A 469 4.21 8.39 14.11
CA HIS A 469 3.23 8.74 15.13
C HIS A 469 3.67 10.03 15.82
N ASN A 470 2.78 11.02 15.84
CA ASN A 470 2.79 12.02 16.91
C ASN A 470 2.45 11.33 18.22
#